data_AF-A0A8H3II34-F1
#
_entry.id   AF-A0A8H3II34-F1
#
_cell.length_a   1.000
_cell.length_b   1.000
_cell.length_c   1.000
_cell.angle_alpha   90.00
_cell.angle_beta   90.00
_cell.angle_gamma   90.00
#
_symmetry.space_group_name_H-M   'P 1'
#
loop_
_entity.id
_entity.type
_entity.pdbx_description
1 polymer ?
#
loop_
_entity_poly.entity_id
_entity_poly.type
_entity_poly.pdbx_seq_one_letter_code
_entity_poly.pdbx_strand_id
1 'polypeptide(L)'
;MKRPPLAYISRRAETVPLVVKSLCSETIYPGIVTQAGTPPSSGGFELQTGQQMNLTVGSDWQGRVWGRTNCSFNSQGTGPANAGGNNGGGSACGTGDCGGIVDCKATGQTPVTLAEFTLATSSGQTFYDISLVDGYNLPLAIISLYPESDNSSLTQIPPNLTNPICIGTAALLTAQGDTSDSNSGTNSSYPIPLDESVSVSDVASWCPWDLQVNIPTVPFDGVYSYPDSNIQRPGFDPCFSACAKYGQASDCCTGSYDSPDVCQPSSYSTAAKSVCPDAYSYAFDDQTSTFIIPSGGGFEVTFCPTGRSSNILKVYKQQLAQLSETGSVSESSLEAVHSV
;
A
#
# COMPACT_ATOMS: atom_id res chain seq x y z
N MET A 1 -54.92 -26.20 2.77
CA MET A 1 -53.46 -26.34 2.89
C MET A 1 -52.81 -25.00 2.58
N LYS A 2 -52.29 -24.28 3.58
CA LYS A 2 -51.53 -23.04 3.36
C LYS A 2 -50.12 -23.43 2.95
N ARG A 3 -49.62 -22.91 1.83
CA ARG A 3 -48.21 -23.07 1.42
C ARG A 3 -47.33 -22.41 2.51
N PRO A 4 -46.26 -23.07 2.97
CA PRO A 4 -45.33 -22.44 3.89
C PRO A 4 -44.63 -21.25 3.21
N PRO A 5 -44.24 -20.20 3.96
CA PRO A 5 -43.50 -19.09 3.39
C PRO A 5 -42.14 -19.58 2.89
N LEU A 6 -41.73 -19.09 1.72
CA LEU A 6 -40.35 -19.23 1.23
C LEU A 6 -39.43 -18.63 2.30
N ALA A 7 -38.67 -19.47 2.98
CA ALA A 7 -37.54 -19.03 3.78
C ALA A 7 -36.59 -18.30 2.83
N TYR A 8 -36.42 -16.99 3.03
CA TYR A 8 -35.31 -16.24 2.45
C TYR A 8 -34.05 -16.88 3.04
N ILE A 9 -33.40 -17.76 2.28
CA ILE A 9 -32.05 -18.20 2.61
C ILE A 9 -31.21 -16.93 2.44
N SER A 10 -30.94 -16.25 3.56
CA SER A 10 -29.91 -15.22 3.60
C SER A 10 -28.65 -15.90 3.09
N ARG A 11 -28.19 -15.53 1.88
CA ARG A 11 -26.85 -15.91 1.44
C ARG A 11 -25.93 -15.41 2.54
N ARG A 12 -25.18 -16.30 3.18
CA ARG A 12 -24.05 -15.88 4.04
C ARG A 12 -23.28 -14.85 3.21
N ALA A 13 -23.06 -13.66 3.78
CA ALA A 13 -22.12 -12.73 3.18
C ALA A 13 -20.80 -13.49 3.06
N GLU A 14 -20.38 -13.72 1.82
CA GLU A 14 -19.11 -14.40 1.54
C GLU A 14 -18.01 -13.44 1.99
N THR A 15 -17.20 -13.86 2.95
CA THR A 15 -16.11 -13.06 3.52
C THR A 15 -14.77 -13.61 3.09
N VAL A 16 -13.78 -12.74 2.91
CA VAL A 16 -12.39 -13.12 2.66
C VAL A 16 -11.49 -12.65 3.80
N PRO A 17 -10.35 -13.33 4.05
CA PRO A 17 -9.40 -12.88 5.07
C PRO A 17 -8.73 -11.57 4.68
N LEU A 18 -8.50 -10.72 5.69
CA LEU A 18 -7.64 -9.56 5.63
C LEU A 18 -6.66 -9.65 6.80
N VAL A 19 -5.41 -9.99 6.52
CA VAL A 19 -4.34 -10.07 7.51
C VAL A 19 -3.54 -8.76 7.46
N VAL A 20 -3.19 -8.21 8.62
CA VAL A 20 -2.35 -7.01 8.70
C VAL A 20 -1.16 -7.32 9.59
N LYS A 21 0.05 -7.20 9.07
CA LYS A 21 1.28 -7.66 9.71
C LYS A 21 2.31 -6.54 9.78
N SER A 22 3.05 -6.48 10.89
CA SER A 22 4.14 -5.54 11.07
C SER A 22 5.48 -6.26 11.14
N LEU A 23 6.39 -5.94 10.22
CA LEU A 23 7.81 -6.26 10.32
C LEU A 23 8.65 -5.06 10.75
N CYS A 24 8.01 -3.94 11.10
CA CYS A 24 8.68 -2.72 11.52
C CYS A 24 9.45 -2.95 12.84
N SER A 25 10.60 -2.32 12.99
CA SER A 25 11.41 -2.38 14.23
C SER A 25 10.76 -1.67 15.41
N GLU A 26 9.79 -0.82 15.15
CA GLU A 26 9.04 -0.05 16.13
C GLU A 26 7.55 -0.43 16.07
N THR A 27 6.83 -0.18 17.17
CA THR A 27 5.37 -0.32 17.20
C THR A 27 4.72 0.64 16.21
N ILE A 28 3.79 0.13 15.42
CA ILE A 28 2.94 0.92 14.53
C ILE A 28 1.48 0.73 14.92
N TYR A 29 0.64 1.64 14.45
CA TYR A 29 -0.81 1.52 14.59
C TYR A 29 -1.45 1.48 13.21
N PRO A 30 -1.74 0.30 12.64
CA PRO A 30 -2.48 0.25 11.39
C PRO A 30 -3.84 0.93 11.51
N GLY A 31 -4.26 1.59 10.43
CA GLY A 31 -5.59 2.14 10.24
C GLY A 31 -6.26 1.45 9.06
N ILE A 32 -7.58 1.25 9.16
CA ILE A 32 -8.42 0.69 8.12
C ILE A 32 -9.66 1.56 8.00
N VAL A 33 -10.03 1.91 6.78
CA VAL A 33 -11.29 2.59 6.49
C VAL A 33 -12.03 1.82 5.41
N THR A 34 -13.33 1.60 5.65
CA THR A 34 -14.24 0.99 4.68
C THR A 34 -15.00 2.10 3.97
N GLN A 35 -14.85 2.15 2.65
CA GLN A 35 -15.57 3.09 1.78
C GLN A 35 -16.89 2.48 1.31
N ALA A 36 -16.93 1.17 1.06
CA ALA A 36 -18.14 0.42 0.72
C ALA A 36 -18.03 -1.06 1.11
N GLY A 37 -19.16 -1.77 1.11
CA GLY A 37 -19.23 -3.20 1.42
C GLY A 37 -19.15 -3.52 2.91
N THR A 38 -18.86 -4.77 3.26
CA THR A 38 -18.83 -5.22 4.66
C THR A 38 -17.48 -4.94 5.33
N PRO A 39 -17.41 -4.12 6.39
CA PRO A 39 -16.16 -3.72 7.04
C PRO A 39 -15.55 -4.85 7.89
N PRO A 40 -14.26 -4.75 8.25
CA PRO A 40 -13.68 -5.62 9.28
C PRO A 40 -14.19 -5.29 10.68
N SER A 41 -13.83 -6.13 11.65
CA SER A 41 -14.22 -5.96 13.06
C SER A 41 -13.58 -4.75 13.76
N SER A 42 -12.52 -4.17 13.20
CA SER A 42 -11.85 -2.98 13.72
C SER A 42 -11.30 -2.10 12.58
N GLY A 43 -11.40 -0.77 12.74
CA GLY A 43 -10.79 0.24 11.87
C GLY A 43 -9.37 0.64 12.29
N GLY A 44 -8.82 0.08 13.37
CA GLY A 44 -7.43 0.30 13.74
C GLY A 44 -7.03 -0.32 15.06
N PHE A 45 -5.74 -0.59 15.21
CA PHE A 45 -5.19 -1.38 16.30
C PHE A 45 -3.68 -1.14 16.43
N GLU A 46 -3.07 -1.63 17.51
CA GLU A 46 -1.63 -1.61 17.73
C GLU A 46 -1.00 -2.90 17.19
N LEU A 47 0.15 -2.79 16.53
CA LEU A 47 1.01 -3.93 16.19
C LEU A 47 2.45 -3.65 16.61
N GLN A 48 2.97 -4.52 17.47
CA GLN A 48 4.40 -4.58 17.78
C GLN A 48 5.16 -5.34 16.67
N THR A 49 6.49 -5.27 16.71
CA THR A 49 7.37 -5.98 15.77
C THR A 49 7.03 -7.47 15.69
N GLY A 50 6.80 -7.96 14.47
CA GLY A 50 6.49 -9.35 14.18
C GLY A 50 5.05 -9.76 14.47
N GLN A 51 4.19 -8.87 14.99
CA GLN A 51 2.79 -9.17 15.23
C GLN A 51 1.94 -9.05 13.96
N GLN A 52 0.81 -9.75 13.97
CA GLN A 52 -0.24 -9.65 12.96
C GLN A 52 -1.62 -9.60 13.61
N MET A 53 -2.57 -9.00 12.90
CA MET A 53 -3.99 -9.02 13.20
C MET A 53 -4.72 -9.74 12.07
N ASN A 54 -5.51 -10.76 12.43
CA ASN A 54 -6.32 -11.51 11.47
C ASN A 54 -7.75 -10.99 11.49
N LEU A 55 -8.18 -10.38 10.38
CA LEU A 55 -9.51 -9.84 10.19
C LEU A 55 -10.20 -10.57 9.03
N THR A 56 -11.48 -10.27 8.85
CA THR A 56 -12.23 -10.64 7.67
C THR A 56 -12.97 -9.42 7.15
N VAL A 57 -13.15 -9.34 5.83
CA VAL A 57 -13.95 -8.33 5.17
C VAL A 57 -14.96 -9.00 4.24
N GLY A 58 -15.99 -8.27 3.83
CA GLY A 58 -16.88 -8.77 2.78
C GLY A 58 -16.14 -8.99 1.47
N SER A 59 -16.57 -9.97 0.68
CA SER A 59 -16.12 -10.13 -0.70
C SER A 59 -16.52 -8.95 -1.61
N ASP A 60 -17.35 -8.03 -1.11
CA ASP A 60 -17.77 -6.76 -1.72
C ASP A 60 -17.04 -5.53 -1.15
N TRP A 61 -16.03 -5.75 -0.30
CA TRP A 61 -15.37 -4.68 0.45
C TRP A 61 -14.55 -3.76 -0.45
N GLN A 62 -14.71 -2.46 -0.22
CA GLN A 62 -13.86 -1.42 -0.79
C GLN A 62 -13.30 -0.60 0.36
N GLY A 63 -11.98 -0.44 0.41
CA GLY A 63 -11.34 0.22 1.53
C GLY A 63 -9.85 0.36 1.40
N ARG A 64 -9.26 0.91 2.46
CA ARG A 64 -7.83 1.23 2.53
C ARG A 64 -7.24 0.74 3.83
N VAL A 65 -5.99 0.30 3.76
CA VAL A 65 -5.15 -0.03 4.92
C VAL A 65 -3.89 0.82 4.87
N TRP A 66 -3.48 1.39 6.00
CA TRP A 66 -2.24 2.18 6.10
C TRP A 66 -1.63 2.05 7.50
N GLY A 67 -0.36 2.45 7.64
CA GLY A 67 0.35 2.37 8.91
C GLY A 67 0.55 3.76 9.53
N ARG A 68 0.34 3.88 10.84
CA ARG A 68 0.59 5.10 11.61
C ARG A 68 1.82 4.93 12.48
N THR A 69 2.63 5.97 12.56
CA THR A 69 3.93 5.95 13.26
C THR A 69 3.99 7.02 14.33
N ASN A 70 4.87 6.82 15.32
CA ASN A 70 5.11 7.74 16.41
C ASN A 70 3.81 8.17 17.10
N CYS A 71 2.99 7.18 17.48
CA CYS A 71 1.68 7.40 18.07
C CYS A 71 1.71 7.37 19.59
N SER A 72 0.87 8.19 20.22
CA SER A 72 0.63 8.15 21.66
C SER A 72 -0.86 8.42 21.94
N PHE A 73 -1.56 7.39 22.42
CA PHE A 73 -3.00 7.45 22.71
C PHE A 73 -3.27 7.44 24.22
N ASN A 74 -4.44 7.94 24.62
CA ASN A 74 -4.97 7.71 25.96
C ASN A 74 -5.28 6.21 26.17
N SER A 75 -5.50 5.79 27.42
CA SER A 75 -5.73 4.38 27.77
C SER A 75 -6.98 3.75 27.13
N GLN A 76 -7.91 4.55 26.60
CA GLN A 76 -9.11 4.09 25.92
C GLN A 76 -8.94 4.04 24.38
N GLY A 77 -7.84 4.57 23.84
CA GLY A 77 -7.63 4.70 22.40
C GLY A 77 -8.58 5.70 21.72
N THR A 78 -9.24 6.57 22.47
CA THR A 78 -10.25 7.52 21.95
C THR A 78 -9.74 8.95 21.78
N GLY A 79 -8.43 9.16 21.95
CA GLY A 79 -7.79 10.45 21.81
C GLY A 79 -6.29 10.36 22.06
N PRO A 80 -5.52 11.43 21.79
CA PRO A 80 -4.10 11.51 22.10
C PRO A 80 -3.81 11.34 23.59
N ALA A 81 -2.61 10.85 23.92
CA ALA A 81 -2.14 10.80 25.29
C ALA A 81 -1.98 12.22 25.87
N ASN A 82 -2.38 12.42 27.12
CA ASN A 82 -2.31 13.71 27.82
C ASN A 82 -0.87 14.13 28.22
N ALA A 83 0.16 13.71 27.49
CA ALA A 83 1.57 13.91 27.86
C ALA A 83 2.01 15.39 27.92
N GLY A 84 1.15 16.35 27.57
CA GLY A 84 1.43 17.79 27.63
C GLY A 84 0.29 18.68 28.17
N GLY A 85 -0.73 18.13 28.83
CA GLY A 85 -1.83 18.94 29.40
C GLY A 85 -2.83 19.53 28.39
N ASN A 86 -2.76 19.13 27.12
CA ASN A 86 -3.79 19.44 26.13
C ASN A 86 -4.95 18.43 26.25
N ASN A 87 -6.19 18.91 26.27
CA ASN A 87 -7.43 18.16 26.53
C ASN A 87 -7.80 17.13 25.42
N GLY A 88 -6.91 16.21 25.06
CA GLY A 88 -7.23 15.08 24.16
C GLY A 88 -7.73 15.46 22.76
N GLY A 89 -7.35 16.63 22.25
CA GLY A 89 -7.68 17.08 20.89
C GLY A 89 -6.45 17.13 19.98
N GLY A 90 -6.64 16.80 18.70
CA GLY A 90 -5.58 16.86 17.68
C GLY A 90 -5.06 15.48 17.25
N SER A 91 -3.87 15.47 16.66
CA SER A 91 -3.20 14.24 16.20
C SER A 91 -2.60 13.46 17.37
N ALA A 92 -2.78 12.14 17.35
CA ALA A 92 -2.08 11.23 18.26
C ALA A 92 -0.80 10.66 17.64
N CYS A 93 -0.68 10.70 16.31
CA CYS A 93 0.43 10.12 15.54
C CYS A 93 1.25 11.16 14.79
N GLY A 94 2.53 10.86 14.55
CA GLY A 94 3.40 11.69 13.71
C GLY A 94 3.02 11.63 12.22
N THR A 95 2.59 10.46 11.74
CA THR A 95 2.12 10.27 10.34
C THR A 95 0.86 9.41 10.31
N GLY A 96 -0.02 9.67 9.35
CA GLY A 96 -1.19 8.81 9.09
C GLY A 96 -2.28 8.85 10.15
N ASP A 97 -2.22 9.81 11.08
CA ASP A 97 -3.23 9.97 12.11
C ASP A 97 -4.65 10.04 11.51
N CYS A 98 -5.65 9.48 12.18
CA CYS A 98 -7.01 9.40 11.66
C CYS A 98 -8.03 10.11 12.57
N GLY A 99 -7.60 11.22 13.18
CA GLY A 99 -8.39 12.03 14.11
C GLY A 99 -8.07 11.76 15.58
N GLY A 100 -6.85 11.32 15.88
CA GLY A 100 -6.38 11.07 17.25
C GLY A 100 -6.93 9.82 17.92
N ILE A 101 -7.66 8.96 17.19
CA ILE A 101 -8.28 7.74 17.71
C ILE A 101 -7.61 6.49 17.16
N VAL A 102 -7.60 5.39 17.93
CA VAL A 102 -7.04 4.10 17.50
C VAL A 102 -7.92 3.47 16.42
N ASP A 103 -9.22 3.37 16.66
CA ASP A 103 -10.19 2.75 15.74
C ASP A 103 -10.67 3.77 14.69
N CYS A 104 -9.95 3.87 13.58
CA CYS A 104 -10.14 4.90 12.56
C CYS A 104 -11.54 4.90 11.95
N LYS A 105 -12.08 6.10 11.71
CA LYS A 105 -13.37 6.33 11.04
C LYS A 105 -13.25 7.12 9.73
N ALA A 106 -12.06 7.64 9.46
CA ALA A 106 -11.69 8.36 8.25
C ALA A 106 -10.30 7.90 7.80
N THR A 107 -9.91 8.30 6.60
CA THR A 107 -8.56 8.05 6.07
C THR A 107 -7.48 8.79 6.90
N GLY A 108 -6.24 8.33 6.79
CA GLY A 108 -5.10 8.91 7.50
C GLY A 108 -4.71 10.28 6.95
N GLN A 109 -4.22 11.17 7.83
CA GLN A 109 -3.59 12.43 7.45
C GLN A 109 -2.29 12.16 6.69
N THR A 110 -2.11 12.84 5.56
CA THR A 110 -0.93 12.72 4.70
C THR A 110 0.35 13.22 5.41
N PRO A 111 1.53 12.67 5.09
CA PRO A 111 1.78 11.64 4.09
C PRO A 111 1.47 10.23 4.58
N VAL A 112 0.89 9.40 3.72
CA VAL A 112 0.61 7.98 3.99
C VAL A 112 0.79 7.11 2.75
N THR A 113 1.53 6.00 2.93
CA THR A 113 1.49 4.88 1.99
C THR A 113 0.19 4.11 2.18
N LEU A 114 -0.58 3.89 1.12
CA LEU A 114 -1.87 3.20 1.17
C LEU A 114 -1.78 1.83 0.48
N ALA A 115 -2.46 0.84 1.05
CA ALA A 115 -2.95 -0.33 0.32
C ALA A 115 -4.44 -0.13 0.04
N GLU A 116 -4.82 -0.07 -1.23
CA GLU A 116 -6.20 0.18 -1.65
C GLU A 116 -6.81 -1.10 -2.25
N PHE A 117 -8.09 -1.34 -1.95
CA PHE A 117 -8.80 -2.54 -2.40
C PHE A 117 -10.20 -2.18 -2.87
N THR A 118 -10.58 -2.78 -4.00
CA THR A 118 -11.96 -2.89 -4.48
C THR A 118 -12.24 -4.34 -4.81
N LEU A 119 -12.84 -5.06 -3.86
CA LEU A 119 -13.25 -6.44 -4.03
C LEU A 119 -14.64 -6.46 -4.71
N ALA A 120 -14.73 -6.95 -5.95
CA ALA A 120 -15.98 -6.98 -6.69
C ALA A 120 -16.42 -8.41 -7.00
N THR A 121 -17.44 -8.90 -6.29
CA THR A 121 -18.06 -10.20 -6.59
C THR A 121 -18.89 -10.19 -7.87
N SER A 122 -19.41 -9.02 -8.30
CA SER A 122 -20.29 -8.92 -9.47
C SER A 122 -19.53 -9.02 -10.81
N SER A 123 -18.29 -8.53 -10.86
CA SER A 123 -17.39 -8.69 -12.02
C SER A 123 -16.55 -9.96 -11.95
N GLY A 124 -16.44 -10.57 -10.77
CA GLY A 124 -15.51 -11.68 -10.52
C GLY A 124 -14.04 -11.25 -10.47
N GLN A 125 -13.78 -9.94 -10.37
CA GLN A 125 -12.45 -9.35 -10.32
C GLN A 125 -12.25 -8.55 -9.03
N THR A 126 -11.02 -8.59 -8.52
CA THR A 126 -10.51 -7.73 -7.47
C THR A 126 -9.53 -6.74 -8.08
N PHE A 127 -9.68 -5.47 -7.71
CA PHE A 127 -8.74 -4.40 -8.01
C PHE A 127 -8.02 -3.99 -6.73
N TYR A 128 -6.71 -3.87 -6.79
CA TYR A 128 -5.91 -3.42 -5.65
C TYR A 128 -4.60 -2.82 -6.11
N ASP A 129 -4.02 -2.01 -5.23
CA ASP A 129 -2.77 -1.32 -5.50
C ASP A 129 -2.11 -0.82 -4.22
N ILE A 130 -0.81 -0.54 -4.35
CA ILE A 130 -0.09 0.31 -3.40
C ILE A 130 -0.13 1.73 -3.96
N SER A 131 -0.54 2.69 -3.14
CA SER A 131 -0.73 4.07 -3.57
C SER A 131 0.10 5.05 -2.74
N LEU A 132 0.89 5.85 -3.45
CA LEU A 132 1.71 6.95 -2.97
C LEU A 132 1.14 8.31 -3.38
N VAL A 133 -0.09 8.34 -3.88
CA VAL A 133 -0.84 9.56 -4.24
C VAL A 133 -0.95 10.49 -3.04
N ASP A 134 -1.14 9.91 -1.86
CA ASP A 134 -1.26 10.59 -0.57
C ASP A 134 0.09 10.72 0.17
N GLY A 135 1.21 10.43 -0.49
CA GLY A 135 2.55 10.49 0.07
C GLY A 135 3.15 9.12 0.40
N TYR A 136 4.27 9.14 1.11
CA TYR A 136 4.98 7.94 1.57
C TYR A 136 5.36 8.09 3.04
N ASN A 137 5.08 7.07 3.85
CA ASN A 137 5.53 7.03 5.25
C ASN A 137 6.01 5.67 5.73
N LEU A 138 5.63 4.57 5.10
CA LEU A 138 6.13 3.24 5.46
C LEU A 138 6.28 2.39 4.19
N PRO A 139 7.28 1.50 4.13
CA PRO A 139 7.28 0.45 3.12
C PRO A 139 6.10 -0.48 3.34
N LEU A 140 5.58 -1.00 2.24
CA LEU A 140 4.37 -1.81 2.24
C LEU A 140 4.46 -2.89 1.17
N ALA A 141 3.96 -4.08 1.51
CA ALA A 141 3.68 -5.14 0.55
C ALA A 141 2.22 -5.57 0.67
N ILE A 142 1.62 -5.94 -0.45
CA ILE A 142 0.32 -6.61 -0.49
C ILE A 142 0.58 -8.04 -0.95
N ILE A 143 0.08 -9.01 -0.22
CA ILE A 143 0.28 -10.44 -0.48
C ILE A 143 -1.09 -11.07 -0.69
N SER A 144 -1.32 -11.67 -1.86
CA SER A 144 -2.53 -12.46 -2.10
C SER A 144 -2.49 -13.76 -1.28
N LEU A 145 -3.59 -14.09 -0.62
CA LEU A 145 -3.74 -15.33 0.17
C LEU A 145 -4.32 -16.48 -0.68
N TYR A 146 -4.09 -16.44 -1.98
CA TYR A 146 -4.47 -17.52 -2.91
C TYR A 146 -3.88 -18.89 -2.53
N PRO A 147 -2.62 -19.02 -2.07
CA PRO A 147 -2.07 -20.32 -1.68
C PRO A 147 -2.82 -20.99 -0.53
N GLU A 148 -3.51 -20.22 0.31
CA GLU A 148 -4.31 -20.72 1.43
C GLU A 148 -5.80 -20.90 1.08
N SER A 149 -6.19 -20.63 -0.17
CA SER A 149 -7.57 -20.75 -0.62
C SER A 149 -8.00 -22.20 -0.81
N ASP A 150 -9.23 -22.53 -0.43
CA ASP A 150 -9.88 -23.80 -0.78
C ASP A 150 -10.24 -23.90 -2.27
N ASN A 151 -10.14 -22.81 -3.04
CA ASN A 151 -10.40 -22.79 -4.47
C ASN A 151 -9.12 -23.14 -5.25
N SER A 152 -9.09 -24.34 -5.82
CA SER A 152 -7.95 -24.83 -6.60
C SER A 152 -7.59 -23.98 -7.82
N SER A 153 -8.53 -23.19 -8.34
CA SER A 153 -8.24 -22.29 -9.46
C SER A 153 -7.43 -21.07 -9.00
N LEU A 154 -7.62 -20.65 -7.75
CA LEU A 154 -6.86 -19.55 -7.15
C LEU A 154 -5.46 -20.01 -6.74
N THR A 155 -5.33 -21.21 -6.16
CA THR A 155 -4.02 -21.74 -5.72
C THR A 155 -3.04 -21.98 -6.87
N GLN A 156 -3.52 -22.01 -8.12
CA GLN A 156 -2.70 -22.12 -9.32
C GLN A 156 -2.11 -20.79 -9.79
N ILE A 157 -2.57 -19.65 -9.26
CA ILE A 157 -2.07 -18.33 -9.64
C ILE A 157 -0.74 -18.07 -8.92
N PRO A 158 0.37 -17.86 -9.65
CA PRO A 158 1.67 -17.63 -9.04
C PRO A 158 1.75 -16.32 -8.23
N PRO A 159 2.39 -16.32 -7.05
CA PRO A 159 2.48 -15.15 -6.18
C PRO A 159 3.31 -14.00 -6.77
N ASN A 160 4.25 -14.29 -7.69
CA ASN A 160 5.02 -13.25 -8.39
C ASN A 160 4.25 -12.47 -9.44
N LEU A 161 2.98 -12.81 -9.68
CA LEU A 161 2.05 -11.98 -10.43
C LEU A 161 1.29 -11.02 -9.53
N THR A 162 1.12 -11.33 -8.24
CA THR A 162 0.06 -10.73 -7.43
C THR A 162 0.55 -10.01 -6.19
N ASN A 163 1.84 -10.12 -5.83
CA ASN A 163 2.35 -9.60 -4.57
C ASN A 163 3.24 -8.35 -4.75
N PRO A 164 2.68 -7.14 -4.97
CA PRO A 164 3.47 -5.93 -5.11
C PRO A 164 4.15 -5.52 -3.80
N ILE A 165 5.33 -4.89 -3.96
CA ILE A 165 6.17 -4.40 -2.86
C ILE A 165 6.65 -2.99 -3.19
N CYS A 166 6.54 -2.07 -2.23
CA CYS A 166 7.09 -0.72 -2.32
C CYS A 166 8.03 -0.44 -1.13
N ILE A 167 9.31 -0.27 -1.43
CA ILE A 167 10.38 0.06 -0.47
C ILE A 167 11.07 1.35 -0.90
N GLY A 168 10.48 2.48 -0.47
CA GLY A 168 11.05 3.82 -0.57
C GLY A 168 11.90 4.24 0.64
N THR A 169 12.33 3.29 1.48
CA THR A 169 13.13 3.54 2.70
C THR A 169 14.48 2.84 2.58
N ALA A 170 15.56 3.63 2.49
CA ALA A 170 16.91 3.12 2.27
C ALA A 170 17.39 2.12 3.34
N ALA A 171 16.99 2.33 4.60
CA ALA A 171 17.36 1.44 5.71
C ALA A 171 16.77 0.02 5.60
N LEU A 172 15.75 -0.18 4.77
CA LEU A 172 15.08 -1.46 4.54
C LEU A 172 15.33 -2.00 3.12
N LEU A 173 16.11 -1.28 2.31
CA LEU A 173 16.50 -1.68 0.97
C LEU A 173 17.71 -2.62 1.01
N THR A 174 17.63 -3.77 0.34
CA THR A 174 18.77 -4.66 0.15
C THR A 174 19.67 -4.21 -1.01
N ALA A 175 20.90 -4.73 -1.06
CA ALA A 175 21.83 -4.41 -2.14
C ALA A 175 21.31 -4.91 -3.51
N GLN A 176 21.78 -4.30 -4.60
CA GLN A 176 21.46 -4.79 -5.95
C GLN A 176 21.98 -6.22 -6.14
N GLY A 177 21.19 -7.06 -6.80
CA GLY A 177 21.46 -8.48 -6.99
C GLY A 177 21.06 -9.37 -5.80
N ASP A 178 20.49 -8.79 -4.74
CA ASP A 178 19.84 -9.56 -3.68
C ASP A 178 18.47 -10.02 -4.14
N THR A 179 18.31 -11.33 -4.33
CA THR A 179 17.07 -11.96 -4.79
C THR A 179 16.18 -12.41 -3.62
N SER A 180 16.44 -11.97 -2.39
CA SER A 180 15.63 -12.37 -1.24
C SER A 180 14.26 -11.70 -1.25
N ASP A 181 13.22 -12.52 -1.28
CA ASP A 181 11.81 -12.13 -1.28
C ASP A 181 11.01 -12.92 -0.22
N SER A 182 11.69 -13.45 0.80
CA SER A 182 11.14 -14.36 1.80
C SER A 182 9.97 -13.79 2.63
N ASN A 183 9.84 -12.47 2.71
CA ASN A 183 8.74 -11.78 3.41
C ASN A 183 7.61 -11.33 2.48
N SER A 184 7.64 -11.74 1.21
CA SER A 184 6.76 -11.23 0.16
C SER A 184 5.74 -12.26 -0.31
N GLY A 185 5.52 -13.34 0.45
CA GLY A 185 4.50 -14.35 0.18
C GLY A 185 4.76 -15.16 -1.10
N THR A 186 6.03 -15.36 -1.44
CA THR A 186 6.47 -15.99 -2.68
C THR A 186 7.34 -17.24 -2.43
N ASN A 187 7.82 -17.88 -3.48
CA ASN A 187 8.61 -19.11 -3.38
C ASN A 187 9.68 -19.21 -4.49
N SER A 188 10.59 -20.16 -4.32
CA SER A 188 11.72 -20.38 -5.25
C SER A 188 11.33 -20.82 -6.66
N SER A 189 10.09 -21.23 -6.90
CA SER A 189 9.60 -21.55 -8.25
C SER A 189 9.05 -20.32 -8.97
N TYR A 190 8.58 -19.33 -8.22
CA TYR A 190 7.93 -18.13 -8.74
C TYR A 190 8.44 -16.89 -8.00
N PRO A 191 9.75 -16.55 -8.09
CA PRO A 191 10.30 -15.41 -7.37
C PRO A 191 9.72 -14.10 -7.91
N ILE A 192 9.62 -13.10 -7.03
CA ILE A 192 9.12 -11.77 -7.43
C ILE A 192 10.17 -11.07 -8.30
N PRO A 193 9.78 -10.48 -9.43
CA PRO A 193 10.68 -9.64 -10.20
C PRO A 193 10.92 -8.34 -9.42
N LEU A 194 12.15 -8.20 -8.92
CA LEU A 194 12.59 -7.07 -8.09
C LEU A 194 13.20 -5.96 -8.94
N ASP A 195 13.02 -4.71 -8.53
CA ASP A 195 13.62 -3.56 -9.19
C ASP A 195 15.10 -3.42 -8.85
N GLU A 196 15.95 -3.63 -9.84
CA GLU A 196 17.40 -3.49 -9.76
C GLU A 196 17.90 -2.13 -10.25
N SER A 197 17.00 -1.20 -10.59
CA SER A 197 17.37 0.05 -11.26
C SER A 197 17.90 1.12 -10.30
N VAL A 198 17.49 1.07 -9.02
CA VAL A 198 17.86 2.06 -7.99
C VAL A 198 18.91 1.54 -7.01
N SER A 199 19.87 2.38 -6.64
CA SER A 199 20.81 2.10 -5.56
C SER A 199 20.24 2.50 -4.19
N VAL A 200 20.90 2.08 -3.11
CA VAL A 200 20.57 2.56 -1.74
C VAL A 200 20.67 4.09 -1.66
N SER A 201 21.61 4.71 -2.38
CA SER A 201 21.74 6.18 -2.44
C SER A 201 20.58 6.85 -3.18
N ASP A 202 20.06 6.23 -4.24
CA ASP A 202 18.89 6.76 -4.96
C ASP A 202 17.66 6.71 -4.04
N VAL A 203 17.43 5.59 -3.35
CA VAL A 203 16.33 5.47 -2.37
C VAL A 203 16.55 6.36 -1.14
N ALA A 204 17.78 6.69 -0.75
CA ALA A 204 18.01 7.62 0.34
C ALA A 204 17.69 9.08 -0.02
N SER A 205 17.56 9.40 -1.31
CA SER A 205 17.45 10.78 -1.81
C SER A 205 16.29 11.05 -2.75
N TRP A 206 15.43 10.07 -3.05
CA TRP A 206 14.32 10.20 -4.00
C TRP A 206 13.30 11.28 -3.59
N CYS A 207 13.03 11.44 -2.29
CA CYS A 207 12.05 12.42 -1.82
C CYS A 207 12.61 13.86 -1.95
N PRO A 208 11.94 14.77 -2.68
CA PRO A 208 12.32 16.18 -2.74
C PRO A 208 12.35 16.86 -1.35
N TRP A 209 13.30 17.76 -1.12
CA TRP A 209 13.51 18.40 0.20
C TRP A 209 12.31 19.18 0.72
N ASP A 210 11.62 19.88 -0.17
CA ASP A 210 10.41 20.66 0.10
C ASP A 210 9.20 19.78 0.49
N LEU A 211 9.25 18.50 0.11
CA LEU A 211 8.22 17.50 0.36
C LEU A 211 8.51 16.60 1.55
N GLN A 212 9.71 16.66 2.12
CA GLN A 212 10.02 15.96 3.36
C GLN A 212 9.21 16.51 4.54
N VAL A 213 8.78 15.63 5.45
CA VAL A 213 8.14 16.04 6.70
C VAL A 213 9.15 16.74 7.61
N ASN A 214 10.36 16.21 7.72
CA ASN A 214 11.43 16.77 8.55
C ASN A 214 12.46 17.50 7.69
N ILE A 215 12.01 18.61 7.11
CA ILE A 215 12.84 19.50 6.27
C ILE A 215 14.12 19.90 7.04
N PRO A 216 15.34 19.58 6.53
CA PRO A 216 16.56 20.01 7.20
C PRO A 216 16.70 21.52 7.14
N THR A 217 17.43 22.08 8.09
CA THR A 217 17.82 23.50 8.03
C THR A 217 18.63 23.76 6.76
N VAL A 218 18.17 24.74 5.97
CA VAL A 218 18.81 25.17 4.72
C VAL A 218 20.31 25.45 4.92
N PRO A 219 21.18 24.93 4.03
CA PRO A 219 22.63 25.06 4.17
C PRO A 219 23.16 26.46 3.80
N PHE A 220 22.50 27.22 2.92
CA PHE A 220 22.96 28.52 2.39
C PHE A 220 21.80 29.44 2.00
N ASP A 221 21.80 30.72 2.41
CA ASP A 221 20.91 31.82 1.99
C ASP A 221 19.42 31.50 1.74
N GLY A 222 18.85 30.53 2.48
CA GLY A 222 17.46 30.13 2.30
C GLY A 222 17.17 29.22 1.09
N VAL A 223 18.20 28.71 0.40
CA VAL A 223 18.06 27.93 -0.85
C VAL A 223 18.73 26.56 -0.73
N TYR A 224 18.00 25.50 -1.12
CA TYR A 224 18.60 24.19 -1.38
C TYR A 224 19.29 24.22 -2.74
N SER A 225 20.62 24.03 -2.76
CA SER A 225 21.37 23.90 -4.02
C SER A 225 21.23 22.48 -4.56
N TYR A 226 20.75 22.34 -5.80
CA TYR A 226 20.66 21.07 -6.52
C TYR A 226 21.79 20.98 -7.57
N PRO A 227 22.44 19.81 -7.78
CA PRO A 227 22.31 18.55 -7.04
C PRO A 227 23.11 18.56 -5.72
N ASP A 228 22.68 17.70 -4.82
CA ASP A 228 22.65 17.85 -3.37
C ASP A 228 23.49 16.78 -2.64
N SER A 229 24.58 16.34 -3.26
CA SER A 229 25.41 15.19 -2.83
C SER A 229 26.14 15.35 -1.50
N ASN A 230 26.07 16.51 -0.85
CA ASN A 230 26.92 16.85 0.32
C ASN A 230 26.14 17.05 1.63
N ILE A 231 24.81 16.93 1.63
CA ILE A 231 23.99 17.06 2.85
C ILE A 231 23.46 15.68 3.24
N GLN A 232 23.80 15.24 4.44
CA GLN A 232 23.33 13.96 4.96
C GLN A 232 21.81 14.00 5.17
N ARG A 233 21.09 13.20 4.40
CA ARG A 233 19.65 12.95 4.59
C ARG A 233 19.44 12.04 5.80
N PRO A 234 18.35 12.22 6.57
CA PRO A 234 17.92 11.21 7.52
C PRO A 234 17.70 9.89 6.78
N GLY A 235 18.06 8.76 7.41
CA GLY A 235 17.92 7.43 6.78
C GLY A 235 16.48 7.06 6.42
N PHE A 236 15.51 7.76 7.01
CA PHE A 236 14.08 7.69 6.72
C PHE A 236 13.42 9.04 7.08
N ASP A 237 12.65 9.61 6.15
CA ASP A 237 11.79 10.78 6.38
C ASP A 237 10.53 10.64 5.51
N PRO A 238 9.32 10.70 6.09
CA PRO A 238 8.10 10.65 5.30
C PRO A 238 8.05 11.76 4.24
N CYS A 239 7.45 11.46 3.10
CA CYS A 239 7.42 12.32 1.93
C CYS A 239 5.98 12.69 1.58
N PHE A 240 5.63 13.97 1.62
CA PHE A 240 4.39 14.46 1.03
C PHE A 240 4.38 14.27 -0.47
N SER A 241 3.23 13.91 -1.03
CA SER A 241 3.01 14.11 -2.46
C SER A 241 2.88 15.61 -2.77
N ALA A 242 3.02 15.97 -4.04
CA ALA A 242 2.79 17.35 -4.47
C ALA A 242 1.37 17.84 -4.11
N CYS A 243 0.34 16.99 -4.31
CA CYS A 243 -1.02 17.32 -3.93
C CYS A 243 -1.15 17.53 -2.41
N ALA A 244 -0.61 16.61 -1.61
CA ALA A 244 -0.66 16.69 -0.16
C ALA A 244 0.04 17.95 0.39
N LYS A 245 1.11 18.40 -0.25
CA LYS A 245 1.85 19.60 0.16
C LYS A 245 1.18 20.89 -0.29
N TYR A 246 0.82 20.97 -1.57
CA TYR A 246 0.49 22.24 -2.23
C TYR A 246 -0.99 22.46 -2.48
N GLY A 247 -1.79 21.38 -2.53
CA GLY A 247 -3.22 21.44 -2.78
C GLY A 247 -3.62 22.06 -4.12
N GLN A 248 -2.69 22.17 -5.07
CA GLN A 248 -2.97 22.79 -6.37
C GLN A 248 -3.79 21.83 -7.24
N ALA A 249 -4.67 22.40 -8.07
CA ALA A 249 -5.53 21.62 -8.96
C ALA A 249 -4.72 20.74 -9.92
N SER A 250 -3.55 21.21 -10.37
CA SER A 250 -2.63 20.45 -11.23
C SER A 250 -1.97 19.28 -10.51
N ASP A 251 -1.63 19.43 -9.23
CA ASP A 251 -0.98 18.37 -8.45
C ASP A 251 -1.98 17.31 -7.99
N CYS A 252 -3.21 17.75 -7.71
CA CYS A 252 -4.30 16.89 -7.26
C CYS A 252 -5.17 16.35 -8.40
N CYS A 253 -4.87 16.72 -9.65
CA CYS A 253 -5.66 16.34 -10.83
C CYS A 253 -7.15 16.64 -10.70
N THR A 254 -7.51 17.86 -10.30
CA THR A 254 -8.91 18.28 -10.11
C THR A 254 -9.29 19.43 -11.04
N GLY A 255 -10.60 19.67 -11.21
CA GLY A 255 -11.11 20.79 -12.00
C GLY A 255 -10.68 20.69 -13.46
N SER A 256 -9.92 21.68 -13.95
CA SER A 256 -9.41 21.67 -15.33
C SER A 256 -8.36 20.59 -15.61
N TYR A 257 -7.83 19.95 -14.56
CA TYR A 257 -6.84 18.88 -14.65
C TYR A 257 -7.44 17.49 -14.37
N ASP A 258 -8.78 17.36 -14.29
CA ASP A 258 -9.49 16.09 -14.03
C ASP A 258 -9.58 15.20 -15.29
N SER A 259 -8.44 15.00 -15.96
CA SER A 259 -8.30 14.02 -17.02
C SER A 259 -6.84 13.59 -17.19
N PRO A 260 -6.57 12.34 -17.61
CA PRO A 260 -5.21 11.85 -17.84
C PRO A 260 -4.47 12.61 -18.95
N ASP A 261 -5.20 13.17 -19.93
CA ASP A 261 -4.60 13.94 -21.03
C ASP A 261 -4.04 15.31 -20.58
N VAL A 262 -4.53 15.83 -19.44
CA VAL A 262 -4.19 17.18 -18.95
C VAL A 262 -3.37 17.13 -17.66
N CYS A 263 -3.65 16.21 -16.74
CA CYS A 263 -2.85 16.08 -15.52
C CYS A 263 -1.52 15.39 -15.80
N GLN A 264 -0.42 16.13 -15.64
CA GLN A 264 0.92 15.60 -15.85
C GLN A 264 1.54 15.14 -14.53
N PRO A 265 2.39 14.11 -14.55
CA PRO A 265 3.10 13.68 -13.35
C PRO A 265 3.99 14.82 -12.82
N SER A 266 3.96 15.02 -11.50
CA SER A 266 4.84 15.97 -10.82
C SER A 266 6.27 15.43 -10.69
N SER A 267 7.20 16.27 -10.21
CA SER A 267 8.56 15.83 -9.85
C SER A 267 8.53 14.75 -8.76
N TYR A 268 7.64 14.89 -7.78
CA TYR A 268 7.36 13.86 -6.77
C TYR A 268 6.92 12.57 -7.42
N SER A 269 5.91 12.63 -8.30
CA SER A 269 5.30 11.44 -8.90
C SER A 269 6.34 10.65 -9.69
N THR A 270 7.16 11.35 -10.47
CA THR A 270 8.28 10.75 -11.21
C THR A 270 9.31 10.11 -10.27
N ALA A 271 9.67 10.77 -9.17
CA ALA A 271 10.62 10.24 -8.19
C ALA A 271 10.06 9.02 -7.42
N ALA A 272 8.81 9.09 -6.98
CA ALA A 272 8.11 8.00 -6.30
C ALA A 272 8.03 6.75 -7.18
N LYS A 273 7.70 6.94 -8.47
CA LYS A 273 7.63 5.84 -9.45
C LYS A 273 9.00 5.20 -9.71
N SER A 274 10.09 5.96 -9.59
CA SER A 274 11.45 5.41 -9.74
C SER A 274 11.82 4.42 -8.63
N VAL A 275 11.33 4.63 -7.40
CA VAL A 275 11.63 3.76 -6.26
C VAL A 275 10.57 2.71 -6.00
N CYS A 276 9.33 2.93 -6.43
CA CYS A 276 8.23 1.97 -6.34
C CYS A 276 7.50 1.83 -7.69
N PRO A 277 8.06 1.05 -8.65
CA PRO A 277 7.54 0.97 -10.01
C PRO A 277 6.11 0.42 -10.12
N ASP A 278 5.70 -0.47 -9.22
CA ASP A 278 4.35 -1.06 -9.20
C ASP A 278 3.32 -0.24 -8.41
N ALA A 279 3.72 0.88 -7.80
CA ALA A 279 2.81 1.72 -7.00
C ALA A 279 2.26 2.91 -7.79
N TYR A 280 1.05 3.36 -7.45
CA TYR A 280 0.52 4.65 -7.91
C TYR A 280 1.33 5.80 -7.32
N SER A 281 1.71 6.77 -8.16
CA SER A 281 2.47 7.95 -7.77
C SER A 281 1.68 9.27 -7.88
N TYR A 282 0.53 9.25 -8.57
CA TYR A 282 -0.45 10.33 -8.67
C TYR A 282 -1.81 9.81 -9.17
N ALA A 283 -2.84 10.66 -9.18
CA ALA A 283 -4.23 10.25 -9.41
C ALA A 283 -4.49 9.60 -10.79
N PHE A 284 -3.76 10.00 -11.82
CA PHE A 284 -3.86 9.42 -13.18
C PHE A 284 -2.62 8.62 -13.57
N ASP A 285 -1.84 8.16 -12.58
CA ASP A 285 -0.84 7.12 -12.85
C ASP A 285 -1.60 5.94 -13.46
N ASP A 286 -1.18 5.52 -14.63
CA ASP A 286 -2.04 4.81 -15.59
C ASP A 286 -2.36 3.35 -15.16
N GLN A 287 -2.88 2.54 -16.10
CA GLN A 287 -3.13 1.10 -15.91
C GLN A 287 -1.85 0.28 -15.59
N THR A 288 -0.67 0.88 -15.46
CA THR A 288 0.57 0.23 -15.02
C THR A 288 0.76 0.22 -13.51
N SER A 289 -0.27 0.60 -12.74
CA SER A 289 -0.21 0.63 -11.26
C SER A 289 -1.35 -0.13 -10.57
N THR A 290 -2.36 -0.61 -11.31
CA THR A 290 -3.46 -1.43 -10.76
C THR A 290 -3.19 -2.91 -11.00
N PHE A 291 -3.38 -3.72 -9.96
CA PHE A 291 -3.50 -5.16 -10.11
C PHE A 291 -4.95 -5.57 -10.24
N ILE A 292 -5.25 -6.38 -11.27
CA ILE A 292 -6.59 -6.91 -11.53
C ILE A 292 -6.49 -8.43 -11.53
N ILE A 293 -7.04 -9.07 -10.50
CA ILE A 293 -6.94 -10.51 -10.28
C ILE A 293 -8.32 -11.11 -9.99
N PRO A 294 -8.52 -12.43 -10.09
CA PRO A 294 -9.77 -13.08 -9.70
C PRO A 294 -10.25 -12.75 -8.28
N SER A 295 -11.55 -12.61 -8.08
CA SER A 295 -12.10 -12.43 -6.74
C SER A 295 -11.92 -13.68 -5.87
N GLY A 296 -11.62 -13.48 -4.58
CA GLY A 296 -11.42 -14.54 -3.59
C GLY A 296 -10.03 -14.52 -2.96
N GLY A 297 -9.72 -15.55 -2.16
CA GLY A 297 -8.42 -15.70 -1.48
C GLY A 297 -8.23 -14.81 -0.27
N GLY A 298 -8.48 -13.50 -0.41
CA GLY A 298 -8.15 -12.49 0.59
C GLY A 298 -6.69 -12.03 0.49
N PHE A 299 -6.29 -11.16 1.42
CA PHE A 299 -5.00 -10.45 1.35
C PHE A 299 -4.32 -10.34 2.71
N GLU A 300 -2.99 -10.33 2.70
CA GLU A 300 -2.15 -9.82 3.78
C GLU A 300 -1.54 -8.48 3.37
N VAL A 301 -1.60 -7.49 4.26
CA VAL A 301 -0.88 -6.22 4.15
C VAL A 301 0.28 -6.26 5.14
N THR A 302 1.50 -6.23 4.62
CA THR A 302 2.73 -6.31 5.42
C THR A 302 3.45 -4.97 5.42
N PHE A 303 3.63 -4.40 6.61
CA PHE A 303 4.38 -3.16 6.81
C PHE A 303 5.85 -3.44 7.06
N CYS A 304 6.70 -2.54 6.55
CA CYS A 304 8.16 -2.60 6.62
C CYS A 304 8.78 -3.92 6.09
N PRO A 305 8.36 -4.46 4.92
CA PRO A 305 9.14 -5.51 4.28
C PRO A 305 10.57 -5.03 4.04
N THR A 306 11.53 -5.94 4.24
CA THR A 306 12.93 -5.76 3.84
C THR A 306 13.13 -6.38 2.46
N GLY A 307 13.87 -5.73 1.58
CA GLY A 307 14.11 -6.25 0.23
C GLY A 307 14.22 -5.12 -0.79
N ARG A 308 13.66 -5.34 -1.98
CA ARG A 308 13.57 -4.33 -3.05
C ARG A 308 12.11 -4.19 -3.49
N SER A 309 11.76 -3.03 -4.04
CA SER A 309 10.43 -2.85 -4.65
C SER A 309 10.24 -3.80 -5.81
N SER A 310 9.00 -4.19 -6.09
CA SER A 310 8.67 -5.06 -7.21
C SER A 310 8.54 -4.25 -8.52
N ASN A 311 8.69 -4.93 -9.66
CA ASN A 311 8.42 -4.38 -11.00
C ASN A 311 7.55 -5.33 -11.85
N ILE A 312 6.62 -6.01 -11.19
CA ILE A 312 5.73 -7.05 -11.73
C ILE A 312 4.93 -6.51 -12.92
N LEU A 313 4.36 -5.32 -12.82
CA LEU A 313 3.48 -4.77 -13.87
C LEU A 313 4.26 -4.49 -15.16
N LYS A 314 5.55 -4.20 -15.05
CA LYS A 314 6.46 -4.05 -16.18
C LYS A 314 6.87 -5.39 -16.78
N VAL A 315 7.23 -6.36 -15.94
CA VAL A 315 7.80 -7.65 -16.38
C VAL A 315 6.72 -8.61 -16.90
N TYR A 316 5.57 -8.67 -16.23
CA TYR A 316 4.51 -9.65 -16.48
C TYR A 316 3.21 -9.05 -17.02
N LYS A 317 3.30 -7.90 -17.71
CA LYS A 317 2.14 -7.19 -18.28
C LYS A 317 1.19 -8.09 -19.09
N GLN A 318 1.75 -8.99 -19.92
CA GLN A 318 0.95 -9.87 -20.78
C GLN A 318 0.23 -10.96 -19.98
N GLN A 319 0.92 -11.53 -18.99
CA GLN A 319 0.38 -12.57 -18.11
C GLN A 319 -0.70 -11.99 -17.20
N LEU A 320 -0.53 -10.76 -16.72
CA LEU A 320 -1.54 -10.06 -15.94
C LEU A 320 -2.77 -9.67 -16.77
N ALA A 321 -2.57 -9.23 -18.02
CA ALA A 321 -3.70 -9.00 -18.93
C ALA A 321 -4.51 -10.30 -19.12
N GLN A 322 -3.83 -11.43 -19.41
CA GLN A 322 -4.48 -12.73 -19.51
C GLN A 322 -5.21 -13.10 -18.21
N LEU A 323 -4.55 -12.99 -17.05
CA LEU A 323 -5.13 -13.32 -15.76
C LEU A 323 -6.39 -12.49 -15.49
N SER A 324 -6.37 -11.20 -15.81
CA SER A 324 -7.52 -10.32 -15.64
C SER A 324 -8.71 -10.71 -16.53
N GLU A 325 -8.44 -11.17 -17.77
CA GLU A 325 -9.47 -11.51 -18.75
C GLU A 325 -10.08 -12.90 -18.53
N THR A 326 -9.26 -13.89 -18.17
CA THR A 326 -9.67 -15.30 -18.11
C THR A 326 -9.90 -15.79 -16.69
N GLY A 327 -9.39 -15.05 -15.70
CA GLY A 327 -9.31 -15.46 -14.30
C GLY A 327 -8.40 -16.64 -14.02
N SER A 328 -7.52 -17.00 -14.95
CA SER A 328 -6.58 -18.13 -14.84
C SER A 328 -5.28 -17.87 -15.60
N VAL A 329 -4.23 -18.61 -15.24
CA VAL A 329 -2.93 -18.52 -15.90
C VAL A 329 -2.77 -19.72 -16.83
N SER A 330 -2.51 -19.48 -18.12
CA SER A 330 -2.26 -20.58 -19.07
C SER A 330 -0.94 -21.30 -18.80
N GLU A 331 -0.79 -22.54 -19.28
CA GLU A 331 0.46 -23.31 -19.12
C GLU A 331 1.69 -22.53 -19.63
N SER A 332 1.58 -21.90 -20.81
CA SER A 332 2.69 -21.08 -21.35
C SER A 332 3.00 -19.85 -20.50
N SER A 333 1.99 -19.26 -19.86
CA SER A 333 2.19 -18.15 -18.92
C SER A 333 2.83 -18.64 -17.62
N LEU A 334 2.44 -19.81 -17.11
CA LEU A 334 3.06 -20.45 -15.93
C LEU A 334 4.55 -20.72 -16.19
N GLU A 335 4.89 -21.29 -17.35
CA GLU A 335 6.29 -21.51 -17.74
C GLU A 335 7.07 -20.19 -17.84
N ALA A 336 6.45 -19.12 -18.34
CA ALA A 336 7.09 -17.82 -18.49
C ALA A 336 7.38 -17.08 -17.16
N VAL A 337 6.60 -17.38 -16.11
CA VAL A 337 6.76 -16.75 -14.79
C VAL A 337 7.50 -17.66 -13.80
N HIS A 338 7.83 -18.87 -14.20
CA HIS A 338 8.58 -19.82 -13.40
C HIS A 338 10.09 -19.56 -13.51
N SER A 339 10.82 -19.61 -12.39
CA SER A 339 12.29 -19.58 -12.41
C SER A 339 12.87 -20.98 -12.65
N VAL A 340 13.77 -21.10 -13.62
CA VAL A 340 14.48 -22.36 -13.94
C VAL A 340 15.48 -22.73 -12.85
#